data_AF-A0AA43IBC6-F1
#
_entry.id   AF-A0AA43IBC6-F1
#
_cell.length_a   1.000
_cell.length_b   1.000
_cell.length_c   1.000
_cell.angle_alpha   90.00
_cell.angle_beta   90.00
_cell.angle_gamma   90.00
#
_symmetry.space_group_name_H-M   'P 1'
#
loop_
_entity.id
_entity.type
_entity.pdbx_description
1 polymer ?
#
loop_
_entity_poly.entity_id
_entity_poly.type
_entity_poly.pdbx_seq_one_letter_code
_entity_poly.pdbx_strand_id
1 'polypeptide(L)' 'MPSYYFRELWTPLRWVGIKFFRDDEGFLWIKWWAKPRKRLR' A
#
# COMPACT_ATOMS: atom_id res chain seq x y z
N MET A 1 -15.60 -10.37 -9.88
CA MET A 1 -14.94 -9.90 -8.65
C MET A 1 -15.09 -8.39 -8.58
N PRO A 2 -15.49 -7.76 -7.46
CA PRO A 2 -15.31 -6.33 -7.30
C PRO A 2 -13.82 -6.05 -7.47
N SER A 3 -13.47 -5.29 -8.51
CA SER A 3 -12.10 -4.95 -8.85
C SER A 3 -11.58 -3.99 -7.79
N TYR A 4 -11.06 -4.52 -6.68
CA TYR A 4 -10.30 -3.74 -5.72
C TYR A 4 -9.08 -3.16 -6.46
N TYR A 5 -9.19 -1.92 -6.90
CA TYR A 5 -8.13 -1.21 -7.61
C TYR A 5 -7.10 -0.71 -6.59
N PHE A 6 -6.22 -1.61 -6.15
CA PHE A 6 -5.04 -1.21 -5.40
C PHE A 6 -4.08 -0.45 -6.32
N ARG A 7 -3.99 0.87 -6.14
CA ARG A 7 -2.97 1.69 -6.80
C ARG A 7 -1.72 1.70 -5.94
N GLU A 8 -0.64 1.07 -6.42
CA GLU A 8 0.67 1.22 -5.76
C GLU A 8 1.16 2.66 -5.96
N LEU A 9 1.46 3.34 -4.85
CA LEU A 9 2.06 4.67 -4.89
C LEU A 9 3.58 4.52 -4.90
N TRP A 10 4.19 4.87 -6.03
CA TRP A 10 5.64 4.91 -6.13
C TRP A 10 6.18 6.04 -5.25
N THR A 11 6.99 5.69 -4.26
CA THR A 11 7.61 6.62 -3.32
C THR A 11 9.08 6.25 -3.15
N PRO A 12 9.96 7.22 -2.83
CA PRO A 12 11.38 6.93 -2.55
C PRO A 12 11.56 5.96 -1.37
N LEU A 13 10.58 5.91 -0.47
CA LEU A 13 10.47 4.94 0.64
C LEU A 13 10.46 3.48 0.16
N ARG A 14 10.12 3.22 -1.11
CA ARG A 14 10.23 1.89 -1.74
C ARG A 14 11.66 1.36 -1.73
N TRP A 15 12.67 2.23 -1.80
CA TRP A 15 14.08 1.83 -1.76
C TRP A 15 14.48 1.34 -0.36
N VAL A 16 13.84 1.88 0.67
CA VAL A 16 13.99 1.47 2.07
C VAL A 16 13.05 0.30 2.42
N GLY A 17 12.39 -0.30 1.43
CA GLY A 17 11.49 -1.45 1.57
C GLY A 17 10.09 -1.13 2.07
N ILE A 18 9.67 0.14 2.05
CA ILE A 18 8.33 0.58 2.45
C ILE A 18 7.51 0.84 1.18
N LYS A 19 6.45 0.07 0.98
CA LYS A 19 5.52 0.20 -0.15
C LYS A 19 4.18 0.73 0.32
N PHE A 20 3.66 1.72 -0.38
CA PHE A 20 2.34 2.30 -0.13
C PHE A 20 1.37 1.82 -1.20
N PHE A 21 0.19 1.42 -0.77
CA PHE A 21 -0.93 1.09 -1.65
C PHE A 21 -2.11 1.93 -1.23
N ARG A 22 -2.82 2.49 -2.19
CA ARG A 22 -4.06 3.22 -1.95
C ARG A 22 -5.20 2.42 -2.54
N ASP A 23 -6.24 2.24 -1.74
CA ASP A 23 -7.49 1.63 -2.15
C ASP A 23 -8.44 2.69 -2.73
N ASP A 24 -9.42 2.25 -3.52
CA ASP A 24 -10.42 3.14 -4.13
C ASP A 24 -11.35 3.74 -3.07
N GLU A 25 -11.62 2.99 -2.00
CA GLU A 25 -12.34 3.45 -0.79
C GLU A 25 -11.53 4.45 0.07
N GLY A 26 -10.34 4.86 -0.36
CA GLY A 26 -9.52 5.86 0.33
C GLY A 26 -8.62 5.29 1.44
N PHE A 27 -8.66 3.98 1.69
CA PHE A 27 -7.78 3.33 2.64
C PHE A 27 -6.33 3.34 2.17
N LEU A 28 -5.42 3.76 3.04
CA LEU A 28 -4.00 3.66 2.81
C LEU A 28 -3.48 2.33 3.40
N TRP A 29 -2.64 1.64 2.66
CA TRP A 29 -2.01 0.42 3.08
C TRP A 29 -0.52 0.57 2.99
N ILE A 30 0.19 0.15 4.02
CA ILE A 30 1.65 0.20 4.03
C ILE A 30 2.18 -1.19 4.25
N LYS A 31 3.10 -1.61 3.38
CA LYS A 31 3.88 -2.84 3.50
C LYS A 31 5.32 -2.50 3.77
N TRP A 32 5.87 -3.05 4.85
CA TRP A 32 7.24 -2.82 5.26
C TRP A 32 7.99 -4.14 5.12
N TRP A 33 8.86 -4.25 4.13
CA TRP A 33 9.67 -5.46 3.89
C TRP A 33 8.80 -6.74 3.88
N ALA A 34 9.07 -7.65 4.84
CA ALA A 34 8.39 -8.91 5.04
C ALA A 34 7.19 -8.83 6.01
N LYS A 35 6.92 -7.65 6.61
CA LYS A 35 5.77 -7.49 7.50
C LYS A 35 4.47 -7.49 6.69
N PRO A 36 3.38 -8.03 7.27
CA PRO A 36 2.07 -8.02 6.64
C PRO A 36 1.63 -6.58 6.38
N ARG A 37 0.83 -6.40 5.32
CA ARG A 37 0.26 -5.10 4.96
C ARG A 37 -0.56 -4.59 6.14
N LYS A 38 -0.25 -3.39 6.62
CA LYS A 38 -1.06 -2.72 7.63
C LYS A 38 -1.95 -1.68 6.97
N ARG A 39 -3.23 -1.68 7.33
CA ARG A 39 -4.16 -0.62 7.00
C ARG A 39 -3.83 0.59 7.88
N LEU A 40 -3.45 1.69 7.25
CA LEU A 40 -3.37 3.00 7.87
C LEU A 40 -4.68 3.72 7.50
N ARG A 41 -5.45 4.04 8.54
CA ARG A 41 -6.83 4.55 8.53
C ARG A 41 -7.14 5.53 7.39
#